data_AF-A0A0C9WTL3-F1
#
_entry.id   AF-A0A0C9WTL3-F1
#
_cell.length_a   1.000
_cell.length_b   1.000
_cell.length_c   1.000
_cell.angle_alpha   90.00
_cell.angle_beta   90.00
_cell.angle_gamma   90.00
#
_symmetry.space_group_name_H-M   'P 1'
#
loop_
_entity.id
_entity.type
_entity.pdbx_description
1 polymer ?
#
loop_
_entity_poly.entity_id
_entity_poly.type
_entity_poly.pdbx_seq_one_letter_code
_entity_poly.pdbx_strand_id
1 'polypeptide(L)'
;MLDVKRQQRVGTKSRSGRSIPTPMQSWRHLIPAWWYPPMSTKKKPSPATRVIRFVYPNKQPGLLVTDELEAAIKACRGKVERISRDVEPKLDIEFDLEKEFDQCFYGISTVGKANSHADVLRVTQIFENPYFFSPEGAANSNDIMQGKLGDCWFLSVQAIASTTQGLIEKF
;
A
#
# COMPACT_ATOMS: atom_id res chain seq x y z
N MET A 1 -41.33 15.75 28.20
CA MET A 1 -40.33 15.36 29.21
C MET A 1 -39.42 14.35 28.52
N LEU A 2 -38.26 14.66 27.93
CA LEU A 2 -37.40 15.85 27.86
C LEU A 2 -36.91 16.00 26.41
N ASP A 3 -36.75 17.26 26.03
CA ASP A 3 -36.33 17.80 24.73
C ASP A 3 -34.81 18.04 24.76
N VAL A 4 -34.02 17.62 23.75
CA VAL A 4 -32.68 18.19 23.49
C VAL A 4 -32.35 18.19 22.00
N LYS A 5 -32.53 19.35 21.37
CA LYS A 5 -31.88 19.79 20.11
C LYS A 5 -30.46 20.30 20.41
N ARG A 6 -29.46 19.95 19.58
CA ARG A 6 -28.26 20.78 19.31
C ARG A 6 -27.49 20.24 18.09
N GLN A 7 -27.69 20.81 16.90
CA GLN A 7 -26.82 21.80 16.23
C GLN A 7 -25.42 21.30 15.80
N GLN A 8 -25.20 21.36 14.48
CA GLN A 8 -23.93 21.18 13.77
C GLN A 8 -22.87 22.21 14.19
N ARG A 9 -21.58 21.81 14.10
CA ARG A 9 -20.50 22.73 13.72
C ARG A 9 -19.33 21.99 13.08
N VAL A 10 -19.01 22.38 11.85
CA VAL A 10 -17.79 22.05 11.11
C VAL A 10 -16.59 22.63 11.86
N GLY A 11 -15.51 21.85 11.99
CA GLY A 11 -14.27 22.30 12.62
C GLY A 11 -13.06 21.57 12.02
N THR A 12 -12.30 22.29 11.21
CA THR A 12 -10.95 21.94 10.77
C THR A 12 -10.01 22.00 11.98
N LYS A 13 -9.16 20.98 12.18
CA LYS A 13 -8.00 21.12 13.07
C LYS A 13 -6.83 20.25 12.63
N SER A 14 -5.71 20.95 12.43
CA SER A 14 -4.39 20.44 12.10
C SER A 14 -3.86 19.49 13.17
N ARG A 15 -3.18 18.44 12.71
CA ARG A 15 -2.50 17.47 13.56
C ARG A 15 -1.20 18.10 14.05
N SER A 16 -1.23 18.67 15.26
CA SER A 16 -0.03 19.09 15.98
C SER A 16 0.85 17.89 16.31
N GLY A 17 2.15 18.03 16.07
CA GLY A 17 3.16 16.99 16.20
C GLY A 17 3.22 16.35 17.59
N ARG A 18 3.46 15.04 17.60
CA ARG A 18 3.91 14.31 18.81
C ARG A 18 5.34 14.75 19.13
N SER A 19 5.53 15.16 20.38
CA SER A 19 6.79 15.60 20.97
C SER A 19 7.82 14.46 20.99
N ILE A 20 9.03 14.77 20.55
CA ILE A 20 10.23 13.96 20.78
C ILE A 20 10.58 14.10 22.27
N PRO A 21 10.86 13.01 23.02
CA PRO A 21 11.32 13.14 24.39
C PRO A 21 12.68 13.83 24.40
N THR A 22 12.80 14.92 25.15
CA THR A 22 14.07 15.62 25.37
C THR A 22 15.05 14.68 26.09
N PRO A 23 16.31 14.59 25.66
CA PRO A 23 17.33 13.88 26.43
C PRO A 23 17.64 14.67 27.71
N MET A 24 17.74 13.93 28.82
CA MET A 24 18.15 14.36 30.16
C MET A 24 19.19 15.48 30.13
N GLN A 25 18.84 16.66 30.64
CA GLN A 25 19.77 17.78 30.83
C GLN A 25 20.73 17.61 32.02
N SER A 26 20.87 16.42 32.64
CA SER A 26 21.50 16.31 33.97
C SER A 26 22.97 15.88 34.02
N TRP A 27 23.74 15.90 32.92
CA TRP A 27 25.13 15.40 32.90
C TRP A 27 26.15 16.39 32.29
N ARG A 28 25.79 17.67 32.17
CA ARG A 28 26.69 18.69 31.61
C ARG A 28 27.90 19.01 32.49
N HIS A 29 27.85 18.67 33.77
CA HIS A 29 28.89 19.02 34.75
C HIS A 29 30.02 17.99 34.83
N LEU A 30 29.87 16.83 34.17
CA LEU A 30 30.79 15.70 34.27
C LEU A 30 31.72 15.55 33.05
N ILE A 31 31.59 16.42 32.03
CA ILE A 31 32.41 16.37 30.82
C ILE A 31 33.38 17.55 30.84
N PRO A 32 34.69 17.31 30.97
CA PRO A 32 35.70 18.36 30.93
C PRO A 32 35.64 19.15 29.62
N ALA A 33 35.86 20.47 29.70
CA ALA A 33 35.75 21.37 28.55
C ALA A 33 36.68 21.00 27.37
N TRP A 34 37.79 20.29 27.63
CA TRP A 34 38.72 19.80 26.60
C TRP A 34 38.16 18.65 25.74
N TRP A 35 37.06 18.01 26.16
CA TRP A 35 36.38 16.97 25.39
C TRP A 35 35.51 17.54 24.26
N TYR A 36 35.19 18.84 24.33
CA TYR A 36 34.47 19.51 23.25
C TYR A 36 35.47 20.01 22.20
N PRO A 37 35.33 19.62 20.93
CA PRO A 37 36.20 20.12 19.88
C PRO A 37 36.04 21.65 19.76
N PRO A 38 37.12 22.40 19.47
CA PRO A 38 37.04 23.85 19.33
C PRO A 38 36.03 24.21 18.23
N MET A 39 35.07 25.08 18.57
CA MET A 39 34.05 25.54 17.63
C MET A 39 34.70 26.35 16.50
N SER A 40 34.97 25.68 15.38
CA SER A 40 35.36 26.35 14.13
C SER A 40 34.18 27.14 13.57
N THR A 41 34.24 28.47 13.64
CA THR A 41 33.19 29.40 13.15
C THR A 41 33.16 29.59 11.63
N LYS A 42 33.94 28.80 10.87
CA LYS A 42 33.96 28.88 9.41
C LYS A 42 32.92 27.91 8.82
N LYS A 43 31.71 28.39 8.53
CA LYS A 43 30.77 27.68 7.63
C LYS A 43 31.41 27.59 6.24
N LYS A 44 31.87 26.40 5.85
CA LYS A 44 32.24 26.12 4.46
C LYS A 44 30.96 26.21 3.60
N PRO A 45 30.96 26.92 2.46
CA PRO A 45 29.81 26.87 1.56
C PRO A 45 29.64 25.42 1.08
N SER A 46 28.50 24.81 1.38
CA SER A 46 28.16 23.49 0.86
C SER A 46 28.11 23.56 -0.67
N PRO A 47 28.73 22.62 -1.39
CA PRO A 47 28.61 22.58 -2.84
C PRO A 47 27.12 22.51 -3.19
N ALA A 48 26.69 23.34 -4.13
CA ALA A 48 25.30 23.41 -4.56
C ALA A 48 24.81 22.00 -4.92
N THR A 49 23.87 21.47 -4.14
CA THR A 49 23.22 20.19 -4.42
C THR A 49 22.58 20.29 -5.79
N ARG A 50 23.20 19.67 -6.79
CA ARG A 50 22.65 19.59 -8.14
C ARG A 50 21.42 18.68 -8.05
N VAL A 51 20.25 19.29 -7.91
CA VAL A 51 18.98 18.55 -7.95
C VAL A 51 18.84 18.00 -9.36
N ILE A 52 19.15 16.71 -9.54
CA ILE A 52 18.91 16.01 -10.79
C ILE A 52 17.39 15.89 -10.92
N ARG A 53 16.80 16.76 -11.75
CA ARG A 53 15.40 16.60 -12.17
C ARG A 53 15.37 15.50 -13.24
N PHE A 54 14.92 14.32 -12.86
CA PHE A 54 14.52 13.30 -13.82
C PHE A 54 13.27 13.79 -14.54
N VAL A 55 13.44 14.28 -15.76
CA VAL A 55 12.32 14.53 -16.68
C VAL A 55 12.06 13.21 -17.38
N TYR A 56 11.03 12.49 -16.95
CA TYR A 56 10.54 11.34 -17.69
C TYR A 56 9.99 11.87 -19.02
N PRO A 57 10.46 11.36 -20.18
CA PRO A 57 9.84 11.73 -21.44
C PRO A 57 8.36 11.37 -21.38
N ASN A 58 7.49 12.28 -21.80
CA ASN A 58 6.03 12.09 -21.96
C ASN A 58 5.67 11.04 -23.04
N LYS A 59 6.57 10.10 -23.34
CA LYS A 59 6.20 8.91 -24.08
C LYS A 59 5.47 8.01 -23.11
N GLN A 60 4.14 7.99 -23.26
CA GLN A 60 3.32 6.88 -22.80
C GLN A 60 4.09 5.60 -23.15
N PRO A 61 4.45 4.74 -22.18
CA PRO A 61 4.98 3.44 -22.53
C PRO A 61 3.92 2.80 -23.41
N GLY A 62 4.25 2.69 -24.69
CA GLY A 62 3.51 1.85 -25.60
C GLY A 62 3.69 0.45 -25.06
N LEU A 63 2.79 0.04 -24.16
CA LEU A 63 2.48 -1.36 -23.99
C LEU A 63 2.34 -1.87 -25.43
N LEU A 64 3.09 -2.89 -25.80
CA LEU A 64 2.97 -3.50 -27.12
C LEU A 64 1.55 -4.07 -27.18
N VAL A 65 0.57 -3.22 -27.53
CA VAL A 65 -0.82 -3.57 -27.72
C VAL A 65 -0.83 -4.31 -29.03
N THR A 66 -0.59 -5.61 -28.92
CA THR A 66 -0.79 -6.55 -30.01
C THR A 66 -2.28 -6.84 -30.12
N ASP A 67 -2.74 -7.24 -31.30
CA ASP A 67 -4.12 -7.68 -31.51
C ASP A 67 -4.50 -8.82 -30.54
N GLU A 68 -3.50 -9.63 -30.14
CA GLU A 68 -3.64 -10.71 -29.16
C GLU A 68 -3.96 -10.20 -27.75
N LEU A 69 -3.37 -9.07 -27.34
CA LEU A 69 -3.64 -8.48 -26.03
C LEU A 69 -5.10 -8.02 -25.95
N GLU A 70 -5.59 -7.33 -26.98
CA GLU A 70 -6.97 -6.89 -27.03
C GLU A 70 -7.95 -8.07 -27.08
N ALA A 71 -7.63 -9.11 -27.86
CA ALA A 71 -8.39 -10.35 -27.89
C ALA A 71 -8.44 -11.02 -26.51
N ALA A 72 -7.33 -11.07 -25.79
CA ALA A 72 -7.24 -11.63 -24.45
C ALA A 72 -8.07 -10.82 -23.44
N ILE A 73 -7.97 -9.48 -23.45
CA ILE A 73 -8.78 -8.60 -22.59
C ILE A 73 -10.26 -8.83 -22.83
N LYS A 74 -10.69 -8.87 -24.10
CA LYS A 74 -12.08 -9.11 -24.48
C LYS A 74 -12.58 -10.47 -23.99
N ALA A 75 -11.78 -11.52 -24.20
CA ALA A 75 -12.10 -12.88 -23.76
C ALA A 75 -12.21 -12.96 -22.22
N CYS A 76 -11.28 -12.34 -21.50
CA CYS A 76 -11.31 -12.28 -20.03
C CYS A 76 -12.54 -11.53 -19.51
N ARG A 77 -12.84 -10.34 -20.06
CA ARG A 77 -14.04 -9.57 -19.67
C ARG A 77 -15.33 -10.35 -19.89
N GLY A 78 -15.46 -11.04 -21.04
CA GLY A 78 -16.63 -11.88 -21.30
C GLY A 78 -16.76 -13.06 -20.33
N LYS A 79 -15.65 -13.67 -19.90
CA LYS A 79 -15.66 -14.71 -18.87
C LYS A 79 -16.08 -14.15 -17.51
N VAL A 80 -15.50 -13.02 -17.09
CA VAL A 80 -15.83 -12.37 -15.82
C VAL A 80 -17.30 -11.95 -15.78
N GLU A 81 -17.82 -11.35 -16.86
CA GLU A 81 -19.22 -10.97 -16.96
C GLU A 81 -20.17 -12.17 -16.89
N ARG A 82 -19.80 -13.28 -17.53
CA ARG A 82 -20.58 -14.53 -17.42
C ARG A 82 -20.61 -15.04 -15.98
N ILE A 83 -19.45 -15.04 -15.30
CA ILE A 83 -19.32 -15.55 -13.92
C ILE A 83 -20.03 -14.61 -12.94
N SER A 84 -19.92 -13.29 -13.12
CA SER A 84 -20.50 -12.30 -12.18
C SER A 84 -22.02 -12.23 -12.23
N ARG A 85 -22.65 -12.69 -13.32
CA ARG A 85 -24.11 -12.83 -13.43
C ARG A 85 -24.66 -14.05 -12.72
N ASP A 86 -23.82 -15.03 -12.42
CA ASP A 86 -24.26 -16.20 -11.65
C ASP A 86 -24.57 -15.74 -10.21
N VAL A 87 -25.80 -16.01 -9.76
CA VAL A 87 -26.34 -15.47 -8.50
C VAL A 87 -25.81 -16.21 -7.27
N GLU A 88 -25.36 -17.45 -7.45
CA GLU A 88 -24.76 -18.23 -6.37
C GLU A 88 -23.34 -17.76 -6.09
N PRO A 89 -22.96 -17.50 -4.83
CA PRO A 89 -21.59 -17.19 -4.46
C PRO A 89 -20.72 -18.44 -4.66
N LYS A 90 -20.25 -18.63 -5.89
CA LYS A 90 -19.32 -19.70 -6.22
C LYS A 90 -17.98 -19.37 -5.56
N LEU A 91 -17.48 -20.30 -4.76
CA LEU A 91 -16.08 -20.35 -4.41
C LEU A 91 -15.29 -20.70 -5.68
N ASP A 92 -14.09 -20.16 -5.81
CA ASP A 92 -13.20 -20.59 -6.89
C ASP A 92 -12.75 -22.01 -6.56
N ILE A 93 -13.20 -22.98 -7.36
CA ILE A 93 -12.96 -24.41 -7.10
C ILE A 93 -11.47 -24.73 -7.20
N GLU A 94 -10.75 -24.03 -8.07
CA GLU A 94 -9.30 -24.20 -8.23
C GLU A 94 -8.50 -23.47 -7.14
N PHE A 95 -9.19 -22.68 -6.31
CA PHE A 95 -8.60 -21.91 -5.20
C PHE A 95 -9.50 -21.96 -3.96
N ASP A 96 -9.79 -23.18 -3.50
CA ASP A 96 -10.64 -23.42 -2.34
C ASP A 96 -9.84 -23.28 -1.04
N LEU A 97 -9.83 -22.08 -0.47
CA LEU A 97 -9.16 -21.79 0.79
C LEU A 97 -9.76 -22.54 2.00
N GLU A 98 -11.01 -23.02 1.92
CA GLU A 98 -11.64 -23.77 3.03
C GLU A 98 -11.17 -25.23 3.04
N LYS A 99 -11.00 -25.85 1.87
CA LYS A 99 -10.63 -27.27 1.75
C LYS A 99 -9.14 -27.52 1.50
N GLU A 100 -8.49 -26.65 0.72
CA GLU A 100 -7.11 -26.83 0.24
C GLU A 100 -6.18 -25.72 0.75
N PHE A 101 -6.43 -25.29 1.99
CA PHE A 101 -5.76 -24.16 2.63
C PHE A 101 -4.23 -24.15 2.46
N ASP A 102 -3.56 -25.26 2.79
CA ASP A 102 -2.09 -25.33 2.74
C ASP A 102 -1.54 -25.16 1.31
N GLN A 103 -2.20 -25.76 0.32
CA GLN A 103 -1.77 -25.67 -1.08
C GLN A 103 -2.03 -24.28 -1.65
N CYS A 104 -3.19 -23.68 -1.34
CA CYS A 104 -3.55 -22.35 -1.82
C CYS A 104 -2.71 -21.23 -1.16
N PHE A 105 -2.32 -21.40 0.12
CA PHE A 105 -1.59 -20.35 0.86
C PHE A 105 -0.07 -20.43 0.68
N TYR A 106 0.47 -21.64 0.54
CA TYR A 106 1.92 -21.87 0.55
C TYR A 106 2.46 -22.58 -0.70
N GLY A 107 1.58 -23.03 -1.60
CA GLY A 107 1.93 -23.81 -2.78
C GLY A 107 2.22 -25.27 -2.49
N ILE A 108 2.62 -26.00 -3.53
CA ILE A 108 2.78 -27.46 -3.53
C ILE A 108 3.86 -28.00 -2.56
N SER A 109 4.76 -27.15 -2.03
CA SER A 109 6.01 -27.62 -1.43
C SER A 109 6.17 -27.41 0.08
N THR A 110 5.13 -27.07 0.84
CA THR A 110 5.26 -26.87 2.29
C THR A 110 4.81 -28.07 3.10
N VAL A 111 5.68 -29.07 3.17
CA VAL A 111 5.59 -30.11 4.19
C VAL A 111 5.93 -29.49 5.55
N GLY A 112 4.99 -29.47 6.48
CA GLY A 112 5.31 -29.41 7.92
C GLY A 112 5.29 -28.05 8.62
N LYS A 113 4.56 -27.04 8.14
CA LYS A 113 4.26 -25.85 8.95
C LYS A 113 2.76 -25.67 9.13
N ALA A 114 2.20 -26.39 10.10
CA ALA A 114 0.87 -26.10 10.64
C ALA A 114 0.95 -24.78 11.43
N ASN A 115 0.93 -23.65 10.74
CA ASN A 115 0.67 -22.38 11.40
C ASN A 115 -0.84 -22.32 11.71
N SER A 116 -1.23 -21.84 12.89
CA SER A 116 -2.63 -21.54 13.16
C SER A 116 -3.02 -20.32 12.32
N HIS A 117 -3.71 -20.55 11.22
CA HIS A 117 -4.19 -19.49 10.35
C HIS A 117 -5.45 -18.85 10.89
N ALA A 118 -5.64 -17.57 10.57
CA ALA A 118 -6.90 -16.91 10.78
C ALA A 118 -7.93 -17.41 9.74
N ASP A 119 -9.21 -17.18 10.06
CA ASP A 119 -10.35 -17.49 9.20
C ASP A 119 -10.30 -16.74 7.85
N VAL A 120 -11.02 -17.24 6.85
CA VAL A 120 -11.11 -16.64 5.51
C VAL A 120 -12.37 -15.79 5.42
N LEU A 121 -12.20 -14.48 5.26
CA LEU A 121 -13.32 -13.54 5.16
C LEU A 121 -13.24 -12.74 3.85
N ARG A 122 -14.40 -12.53 3.21
CA ARG A 122 -14.56 -11.60 2.09
C ARG A 122 -14.43 -10.16 2.58
N VAL A 123 -14.03 -9.26 1.69
CA VAL A 123 -13.88 -7.82 1.99
C VAL A 123 -15.15 -7.22 2.62
N THR A 124 -16.34 -7.61 2.13
CA THR A 124 -17.64 -7.15 2.65
C THR A 124 -18.00 -7.70 4.04
N GLN A 125 -17.32 -8.75 4.51
CA GLN A 125 -17.48 -9.25 5.88
C GLN A 125 -16.58 -8.51 6.87
N ILE A 126 -15.52 -7.85 6.38
CA ILE A 126 -14.53 -7.13 7.18
C ILE A 126 -14.87 -5.63 7.24
N PHE A 127 -15.40 -5.08 6.15
CA PHE A 127 -15.68 -3.65 5.98
C PHE A 127 -17.13 -3.40 5.57
N GLU A 128 -17.77 -2.38 6.15
CA GLU A 128 -19.18 -2.05 5.87
C GLU A 128 -19.41 -1.47 4.48
N ASN A 129 -18.50 -0.62 4.01
CA ASN A 129 -18.60 0.06 2.71
C ASN A 129 -17.24 0.03 2.00
N PRO A 130 -16.83 -1.14 1.49
CA PRO A 130 -15.54 -1.28 0.85
C PRO A 130 -15.53 -0.65 -0.54
N TYR A 131 -14.38 -0.08 -0.90
CA TYR A 131 -14.12 0.42 -2.24
C TYR A 131 -13.02 -0.40 -2.87
N PHE A 132 -13.11 -0.61 -4.20
CA PHE A 132 -12.08 -1.34 -4.93
C PHE A 132 -10.80 -0.50 -5.10
N PHE A 133 -10.96 0.78 -5.41
CA PHE A 133 -9.91 1.80 -5.34
C PHE A 133 -10.31 2.88 -4.34
N SER A 134 -9.33 3.59 -3.80
CA SER A 134 -9.56 4.77 -2.96
C SER A 134 -10.52 5.77 -3.63
N PRO A 135 -11.19 6.68 -2.89
CA PRO A 135 -12.19 7.61 -3.46
C PRO A 135 -11.72 8.46 -4.65
N GLU A 136 -10.40 8.60 -4.82
CA GLU A 136 -9.74 9.24 -5.96
C GLU A 136 -9.81 8.40 -7.25
N GLY A 137 -10.26 7.15 -7.16
CA GLY A 137 -10.57 6.25 -8.28
C GLY A 137 -9.38 5.55 -8.92
N ALA A 138 -8.16 5.76 -8.43
CA ALA A 138 -6.94 5.23 -9.01
C ALA A 138 -6.17 4.33 -8.03
N ALA A 139 -5.47 3.35 -8.58
CA ALA A 139 -4.50 2.55 -7.83
C ALA A 139 -3.33 3.43 -7.37
N ASN A 140 -2.90 3.29 -6.12
CA ASN A 140 -1.83 4.10 -5.57
C ASN A 140 -0.83 3.23 -4.79
N SER A 141 0.46 3.52 -4.90
CA SER A 141 1.50 2.81 -4.15
C SER A 141 1.35 2.96 -2.63
N ASN A 142 0.71 4.04 -2.17
CA ASN A 142 0.41 4.25 -0.74
C ASN A 142 -0.63 3.27 -0.19
N ASP A 143 -1.43 2.64 -1.06
CA ASP A 143 -2.45 1.66 -0.66
C ASP A 143 -1.84 0.25 -0.44
N ILE A 144 -0.55 0.06 -0.73
CA ILE A 144 0.15 -1.22 -0.62
C ILE A 144 0.94 -1.27 0.69
N MET A 145 0.56 -2.18 1.57
CA MET A 145 1.22 -2.41 2.86
C MET A 145 1.55 -3.90 3.04
N GLN A 146 2.77 -4.20 3.48
CA GLN A 146 3.22 -5.58 3.64
C GLN A 146 2.58 -6.26 4.87
N GLY A 147 2.03 -7.46 4.63
CA GLY A 147 1.56 -8.38 5.67
C GLY A 147 2.67 -9.26 6.25
N LYS A 148 2.30 -10.40 6.84
CA LYS A 148 3.26 -11.31 7.49
C LYS A 148 3.82 -12.43 6.59
N LEU A 149 3.62 -12.35 5.26
CA LEU A 149 3.92 -13.45 4.34
C LEU A 149 5.36 -13.45 3.78
N GLY A 150 6.11 -12.35 3.93
CA GLY A 150 7.50 -12.27 3.43
C GLY A 150 7.61 -12.11 1.91
N ASP A 151 6.53 -11.74 1.24
CA ASP A 151 6.35 -11.55 -0.20
C ASP A 151 6.69 -10.12 -0.66
N CYS A 152 7.63 -9.44 0.02
CA CYS A 152 7.97 -8.05 -0.28
C CYS A 152 8.40 -7.82 -1.73
N TRP A 153 9.03 -8.82 -2.35
CA TRP A 153 9.40 -8.81 -3.76
C TRP A 153 8.17 -8.64 -4.66
N PHE A 154 7.06 -9.32 -4.37
CA PHE A 154 5.83 -9.20 -5.14
C PHE A 154 5.14 -7.85 -4.91
N LEU A 155 5.09 -7.38 -3.67
CA LEU A 155 4.52 -6.07 -3.33
C LEU A 155 5.30 -4.92 -3.99
N SER A 156 6.62 -5.04 -4.13
CA SER A 156 7.43 -4.04 -4.83
C SER A 156 7.05 -3.89 -6.31
N VAL A 157 6.71 -5.00 -6.98
CA VAL A 157 6.24 -4.98 -8.37
C VAL A 157 4.89 -4.29 -8.47
N GLN A 158 3.97 -4.58 -7.55
CA GLN A 158 2.65 -3.92 -7.51
C GLN A 158 2.77 -2.41 -7.24
N ALA A 159 3.67 -2.01 -6.34
CA ALA A 159 3.95 -0.60 -6.08
C ALA A 159 4.45 0.11 -7.35
N ILE A 160 5.38 -0.49 -8.09
CA ILE A 160 5.86 0.07 -9.36
C ILE A 160 4.71 0.18 -10.37
N ALA A 161 3.90 -0.86 -10.53
CA ALA A 161 2.76 -0.86 -11.44
C ALA A 161 1.77 0.28 -11.13
N SER A 162 1.48 0.50 -9.84
CA SER A 162 0.56 1.56 -9.38
C SER A 162 1.07 2.98 -9.59
N THR A 163 2.39 3.18 -9.73
CA THR A 163 2.95 4.50 -10.05
C THR A 163 3.00 4.79 -11.55
N THR A 164 2.74 3.78 -12.39
CA THR A 164 2.72 3.92 -13.84
C THR A 164 1.32 4.29 -14.32
N GLN A 165 1.10 5.58 -14.54
CA GLN A 165 -0.19 6.10 -14.99
C GLN A 165 -0.67 5.39 -16.28
N GLY A 166 -1.91 4.91 -16.30
CA GLY A 166 -2.51 4.28 -17.48
C GLY A 166 -2.06 2.84 -17.71
N LEU A 167 -1.30 2.24 -16.78
CA LEU A 167 -0.94 0.82 -16.87
C LEU A 167 -2.03 -0.07 -16.29
N ILE A 168 -2.50 0.23 -15.08
CA ILE A 168 -3.53 -0.57 -14.40
C ILE A 168 -4.90 -0.35 -15.05
N GLU A 169 -5.20 0.88 -15.47
CA GLU A 169 -6.49 1.25 -16.07
C GLU A 169 -6.70 0.67 -17.47
N LYS A 170 -5.67 0.09 -18.07
CA LYS A 170 -5.76 -0.54 -19.41
C LYS A 170 -6.49 -1.89 -19.39
N PHE A 171 -6.60 -2.55 -18.24
CA PHE A 171 -7.16 -3.89 -18.11
C PHE A 171 -8.51 -3.84 -17.41
#